data_AF-A0A501W884-F1
#
_entry.id   AF-A0A501W884-F1
#
_cell.length_a   1.000
_cell.length_b   1.000
_cell.length_c   1.000
_cell.angle_alpha   90.00
_cell.angle_beta   90.00
_cell.angle_gamma   90.00
#
_symmetry.space_group_name_H-M   'P 1'
#
loop_
_entity.id
_entity.type
_entity.pdbx_description
1 polymer ?
#
loop_
_entity_poly.entity_id
_entity_poly.type
_entity_poly.pdbx_seq_one_letter_code
_entity_poly.pdbx_strand_id
1 'polypeptide(L)'
;MRFSIPVMAFLLTFSLYATAEDVRVEKVISVYDADTFRVDIAGWPDIVGKNMSVRVNGVDAAEIRGKCEGEKQLARQARDFTRQFLANGQVIELRNIQRGKYFRLLADVYVDGNSLTDALLLSGLARPYDGGSRQGWC
;
A
#
# COMPACT_ATOMS: atom_id res chain seq x y z
N MET A 1 -1.43 -49.59 -49.67
CA MET A 1 -1.73 -49.36 -48.24
C MET A 1 -1.17 -47.99 -47.85
N ARG A 2 -2.03 -47.02 -47.51
CA ARG A 2 -1.61 -45.69 -47.02
C ARG A 2 -1.82 -45.68 -45.50
N PHE A 3 -0.74 -45.61 -44.73
CA PHE A 3 -0.80 -45.46 -43.28
C PHE A 3 -0.83 -43.96 -42.96
N SER A 4 -1.95 -43.47 -42.42
CA SER A 4 -2.04 -42.14 -41.82
C SER A 4 -1.53 -42.21 -40.38
N ILE A 5 -0.46 -41.49 -40.08
CA ILE A 5 0.03 -41.29 -38.71
C ILE A 5 -0.69 -40.06 -38.14
N PRO A 6 -1.44 -40.15 -37.04
CA PRO A 6 -2.05 -38.98 -36.43
C PRO A 6 -0.97 -38.19 -35.69
N VAL A 7 -0.76 -36.93 -36.09
CA VAL A 7 0.08 -35.99 -35.36
C VAL A 7 -0.70 -35.57 -34.11
N MET A 8 -0.40 -36.20 -32.97
CA MET A 8 -0.96 -35.82 -31.68
C MET A 8 -0.22 -34.58 -31.18
N ALA A 9 -0.80 -33.41 -31.46
CA ALA A 9 -0.29 -32.13 -30.99
C ALA A 9 -0.37 -32.06 -29.46
N PHE A 10 0.78 -32.18 -28.80
CA PHE A 10 0.91 -32.00 -27.35
C PHE A 10 0.94 -30.49 -27.06
N LEU A 11 -0.19 -29.91 -26.68
CA LEU A 11 -0.28 -28.53 -26.22
C LEU A 11 0.43 -28.42 -24.86
N LEU A 12 1.70 -28.01 -24.88
CA LEU A 12 2.43 -27.56 -23.70
C LEU A 12 1.74 -26.31 -23.16
N THR A 13 0.89 -26.48 -22.15
CA THR A 13 0.31 -25.38 -21.40
C THR A 13 1.42 -24.74 -20.56
N PHE A 14 2.00 -23.66 -21.06
CA PHE A 14 2.85 -22.78 -20.25
C PHE A 14 1.96 -22.09 -19.21
N SER A 15 2.03 -22.54 -17.96
CA SER A 15 1.42 -21.81 -16.84
C SER A 15 2.23 -20.54 -16.59
N LEU A 16 1.75 -19.40 -17.09
CA LEU A 16 2.23 -18.10 -16.61
C LEU A 16 1.78 -17.96 -15.16
N TYR A 17 2.69 -18.19 -14.23
CA TYR A 17 2.53 -17.71 -12.86
C TYR A 17 2.73 -16.20 -12.87
N ALA A 18 1.64 -15.43 -12.85
CA ALA A 18 1.72 -14.01 -12.56
C ALA A 18 2.15 -13.87 -11.10
N THR A 19 3.43 -13.59 -10.87
CA THR A 19 3.86 -13.01 -9.59
C THR A 19 3.14 -11.68 -9.44
N ALA A 20 2.57 -11.39 -8.27
CA ALA A 20 2.04 -10.06 -7.99
C ALA A 20 3.20 -9.07 -8.14
N GLU A 21 3.26 -8.36 -9.26
CA GLU A 21 4.30 -7.35 -9.49
C GLU A 21 4.12 -6.24 -8.47
N ASP A 22 5.22 -5.83 -7.85
CA ASP A 22 5.26 -4.64 -7.01
C ASP A 22 4.80 -3.44 -7.85
N VAL A 23 3.80 -2.73 -7.34
CA VAL A 23 3.16 -1.65 -8.08
C VAL A 23 3.84 -0.33 -7.74
N ARG A 24 4.27 0.40 -8.76
CA ARG A 24 4.94 1.69 -8.57
C ARG A 24 3.94 2.83 -8.50
N VAL A 25 4.16 3.72 -7.54
CA VAL A 25 3.47 5.01 -7.47
C VAL A 25 4.11 5.96 -8.47
N GLU A 26 3.30 6.57 -9.33
CA GLU A 26 3.72 7.64 -10.24
C GLU A 26 3.82 8.97 -9.50
N LYS A 27 2.85 9.25 -8.62
CA LYS A 27 2.80 10.52 -7.89
C LYS A 27 2.09 10.38 -6.55
N VAL A 28 2.65 10.98 -5.50
CA VAL A 28 1.93 11.21 -4.25
C VAL A 28 1.08 12.48 -4.38
N ILE A 29 -0.23 12.36 -4.19
CA ILE A 29 -1.20 13.45 -4.30
C ILE A 29 -1.38 14.17 -2.96
N SER A 30 -1.57 13.41 -1.88
CA SER A 30 -1.73 13.97 -0.54
C SER A 30 -1.45 12.93 0.54
N VAL A 31 -1.02 13.41 1.72
CA VAL A 31 -0.85 12.59 2.92
C VAL A 31 -1.87 13.08 3.94
N TYR A 32 -2.89 12.27 4.19
CA TYR A 32 -4.03 12.64 5.02
C TYR A 32 -3.68 12.49 6.50
N ASP A 33 -3.25 11.30 6.90
CA ASP A 33 -2.72 10.97 8.23
C ASP A 33 -1.44 10.13 8.08
N ALA A 34 -0.99 9.48 9.16
CA ALA A 34 0.25 8.72 9.17
C ALA A 34 0.18 7.44 8.31
N ASP A 35 -0.98 6.81 8.25
CA ASP A 35 -1.16 5.51 7.60
C ASP A 35 -2.02 5.59 6.33
N THR A 36 -2.50 6.77 5.94
CA THR A 36 -3.39 6.98 4.80
C THR A 36 -2.93 8.15 3.93
N PHE A 37 -2.68 7.85 2.66
CA PHE A 37 -2.28 8.82 1.64
C PHE A 37 -2.96 8.52 0.30
N ARG A 38 -2.88 9.45 -0.64
CA ARG A 38 -3.45 9.32 -1.99
C ARG A 38 -2.37 9.39 -3.05
N VAL A 39 -2.49 8.56 -4.08
CA VAL A 39 -1.47 8.41 -5.13
C VAL A 39 -2.08 8.30 -6.52
N ASP A 40 -1.30 8.63 -7.53
CA ASP A 40 -1.48 8.11 -8.88
C ASP A 40 -0.58 6.88 -9.05
N ILE A 41 -1.14 5.79 -9.60
CA ILE A 41 -0.46 4.50 -9.76
C ILE A 41 -0.02 4.33 -11.22
N ALA A 42 1.26 4.08 -11.42
CA ALA A 42 1.85 3.93 -12.75
C ALA A 42 1.23 2.73 -13.49
N GLY A 43 0.79 2.95 -14.73
CA GLY A 43 0.28 1.89 -15.62
C GLY A 43 -1.12 1.36 -15.28
N TRP A 44 -1.77 1.88 -14.24
CA TRP A 44 -3.15 1.50 -13.90
C TRP A 44 -4.18 2.40 -14.60
N PRO A 45 -5.36 1.86 -15.00
CA PRO A 45 -6.43 2.69 -15.55
C PRO A 45 -6.89 3.79 -14.58
N ASP A 46 -7.18 5.00 -15.09
CA ASP A 46 -7.56 6.17 -14.27
C ASP A 46 -8.60 5.86 -13.17
N ILE A 47 -9.61 5.04 -13.47
CA ILE A 47 -10.68 4.67 -12.53
C ILE A 47 -10.20 3.93 -11.27
N VAL A 48 -9.05 3.24 -11.36
CA VAL A 48 -8.46 2.47 -10.24
C VAL A 48 -7.04 2.93 -9.89
N GLY A 49 -6.42 3.77 -10.73
CA GLY A 49 -5.05 4.24 -10.57
C GLY A 49 -4.92 5.69 -10.15
N LYS A 50 -5.83 6.59 -10.56
CA LYS A 50 -5.72 8.02 -10.22
C LYS A 50 -6.29 8.37 -8.87
N ASN A 51 -5.56 9.20 -8.14
CA ASN A 51 -5.95 9.74 -6.85
C ASN A 51 -6.49 8.63 -5.93
N MET A 52 -5.80 7.49 -5.92
CA MET A 52 -6.21 6.30 -5.20
C MET A 52 -5.81 6.40 -3.74
N SER A 53 -6.76 6.16 -2.83
CA SER A 53 -6.47 6.11 -1.40
C SER A 53 -5.75 4.81 -1.06
N VAL A 54 -4.59 4.92 -0.43
CA VAL A 54 -3.80 3.79 0.07
C VAL A 54 -3.74 3.90 1.58
N ARG A 55 -4.01 2.80 2.26
CA ARG A 55 -3.79 2.64 3.70
C ARG A 55 -2.64 1.65 3.92
N VAL A 56 -1.68 2.05 4.74
CA VAL A 56 -0.51 1.25 5.12
C VAL A 56 -0.97 0.06 5.97
N ASN A 57 -0.45 -1.12 5.66
CA ASN A 57 -0.67 -2.34 6.43
C ASN A 57 0.13 -2.36 7.73
N GLY A 58 -0.36 -3.13 8.70
CA GLY A 58 0.40 -3.47 9.91
C GLY A 58 0.47 -2.38 10.98
N VAL A 59 -0.12 -1.21 10.75
CA VAL A 59 -0.06 -0.07 11.66
C VAL A 59 -1.44 0.51 12.00
N ASP A 60 -1.56 0.95 13.24
CA ASP A 60 -2.59 1.87 13.72
C ASP A 60 -1.90 3.15 14.20
N ALA A 61 -2.35 4.30 13.73
CA ALA A 61 -1.83 5.60 14.10
C ALA A 61 -2.94 6.51 14.63
N ALA A 62 -2.53 7.56 15.36
CA ALA A 62 -3.46 8.57 15.83
C ALA A 62 -4.19 9.24 14.66
N GLU A 63 -5.50 9.45 14.82
CA GLU A 63 -6.36 9.99 13.77
C GLU A 63 -6.36 11.53 13.79
N ILE A 64 -6.28 12.17 12.62
CA ILE A 64 -6.28 13.65 12.52
C ILE A 64 -7.55 14.29 13.11
N ARG A 65 -8.66 13.54 13.08
CA ARG A 65 -9.95 13.91 13.68
C ARG A 65 -10.19 13.23 15.03
N GLY A 66 -9.10 12.94 15.75
CA GLY A 66 -9.10 12.30 17.07
C GLY A 66 -9.95 13.00 18.12
N LYS A 67 -10.28 12.28 19.19
CA LYS A 67 -11.22 12.71 20.23
C LYS A 67 -10.64 13.78 21.16
N CYS A 68 -9.35 13.68 21.46
CA CYS A 68 -8.65 14.62 22.35
C CYS A 68 -7.54 15.36 21.61
N GLU A 69 -7.10 16.50 22.18
CA GLU A 69 -6.02 17.29 21.57
C GLU A 69 -4.68 16.57 21.53
N GLY A 70 -4.40 15.68 22.51
CA GLY A 70 -3.19 14.85 22.51
C GLY A 70 -3.12 13.93 21.29
N GLU A 71 -4.21 13.19 21.00
CA GLU A 71 -4.32 12.36 19.80
C GLU A 71 -4.11 13.19 18.53
N LYS A 72 -4.76 14.36 18.40
CA LYS A 72 -4.60 15.21 17.22
C LYS A 72 -3.16 15.73 17.04
N GLN A 73 -2.44 15.97 18.14
CA GLN A 73 -1.03 16.37 18.08
C GLN A 73 -0.16 15.22 17.60
N LEU A 74 -0.34 14.02 18.15
CA LEU A 74 0.35 12.80 17.70
C LEU A 74 0.05 12.51 16.22
N ALA A 75 -1.22 12.65 15.80
CA ALA A 75 -1.64 12.45 14.42
C ALA A 75 -0.93 13.41 13.45
N ARG A 76 -0.76 14.68 13.84
CA ARG A 76 -0.02 15.66 13.02
C ARG A 76 1.46 15.29 12.90
N GLN A 77 2.11 14.91 14.01
CA GLN A 77 3.51 14.49 14.01
C GLN A 77 3.71 13.26 13.12
N ALA A 78 2.87 12.24 13.28
CA ALA A 78 2.93 11.01 12.52
C ALA A 78 2.66 11.23 11.01
N ARG A 79 1.68 12.06 10.66
CA ARG A 79 1.43 12.48 9.28
C ARG A 79 2.63 13.21 8.66
N ASP A 80 3.25 14.12 9.41
CA ASP A 80 4.37 14.91 8.91
C ASP A 80 5.62 14.04 8.70
N PHE A 81 5.82 13.04 9.56
CA PHE A 81 6.81 11.98 9.36
C PHE A 81 6.54 11.20 8.07
N THR A 82 5.33 10.68 7.86
CA THR A 82 4.97 9.94 6.63
C THR A 82 5.18 10.80 5.39
N ARG A 83 4.81 12.08 5.44
CA ARG A 83 5.04 13.00 4.32
C ARG A 83 6.52 13.14 3.99
N GLN A 84 7.38 13.30 4.99
CA GLN A 84 8.82 13.39 4.78
C GLN A 84 9.39 12.07 4.26
N PHE A 85 8.97 10.94 4.83
CA PHE A 85 9.39 9.61 4.41
C PHE A 85 9.10 9.36 2.93
N LEU A 86 7.87 9.65 2.49
CA LEU A 86 7.46 9.49 1.09
C LEU A 86 8.15 10.50 0.15
N ALA A 87 8.45 11.71 0.62
CA ALA A 87 9.08 12.76 -0.21
C ALA A 87 10.59 12.58 -0.39
N ASN A 88 11.25 11.87 0.53
CA ASN A 88 12.71 11.73 0.53
C ASN A 88 13.24 10.63 -0.42
N GLY A 89 12.37 9.74 -0.90
CA GLY A 89 12.78 8.68 -1.80
C GLY A 89 12.42 8.89 -3.26
N GLN A 90 13.04 8.10 -4.13
CA GLN A 90 12.86 8.18 -5.58
C GLN A 90 11.78 7.22 -6.08
N VAL A 91 11.73 6.02 -5.49
CA VAL A 91 10.82 4.94 -5.90
C VAL A 91 9.94 4.56 -4.73
N ILE A 92 8.63 4.67 -4.93
CA ILE A 92 7.62 4.22 -3.96
C ILE A 92 6.90 3.01 -4.54
N GLU A 93 6.92 1.91 -3.79
CA GLU A 93 6.35 0.63 -4.17
C GLU A 93 5.21 0.25 -3.21
N LEU A 94 4.11 -0.20 -3.79
CA LEU A 94 2.98 -0.80 -3.10
C LEU A 94 3.06 -2.31 -3.30
N ARG A 95 3.27 -3.05 -2.21
CA ARG A 95 3.33 -4.51 -2.20
C ARG A 95 2.13 -5.10 -1.47
N ASN A 96 1.85 -6.39 -1.73
CA ASN A 96 0.77 -7.13 -1.09
C ASN A 96 -0.57 -6.37 -1.10
N ILE A 97 -0.89 -5.76 -2.24
CA ILE A 97 -2.08 -4.90 -2.37
C ILE A 97 -3.35 -5.72 -2.17
N GLN A 98 -4.19 -5.26 -1.27
CA GLN A 98 -5.52 -5.80 -1.02
C GLN A 98 -6.58 -4.72 -1.20
N ARG A 99 -7.79 -5.16 -1.50
CA ARG A 99 -8.95 -4.27 -1.57
C ARG A 99 -9.44 -3.97 -0.16
N GLY A 100 -9.37 -2.71 0.24
CA GLY A 100 -9.98 -2.21 1.47
C GLY A 100 -11.46 -1.83 1.30
N LYS A 101 -12.10 -1.50 2.43
CA LYS A 101 -13.45 -0.90 2.45
C LYS A 101 -13.44 0.47 1.76
N TYR A 102 -14.59 0.90 1.23
CA TYR A 102 -14.78 2.23 0.64
C TYR A 102 -13.84 2.56 -0.54
N PHE A 103 -13.60 1.58 -1.43
CA PHE A 103 -12.73 1.77 -2.60
C PHE A 103 -11.35 2.32 -2.22
N ARG A 104 -10.71 1.79 -1.18
CA ARG A 104 -9.28 2.07 -0.89
C ARG A 104 -8.43 0.84 -1.12
N LEU A 105 -7.14 1.03 -1.27
CA LEU A 105 -6.14 -0.04 -1.23
C LEU A 105 -5.60 -0.18 0.20
N LEU A 106 -5.30 -1.41 0.59
CA LEU A 106 -4.44 -1.72 1.72
C LEU A 106 -3.13 -2.25 1.12
N ALA A 107 -1.98 -1.76 1.57
CA ALA A 107 -0.70 -2.17 0.98
C ALA A 107 0.46 -2.04 1.98
N ASP A 108 1.48 -2.85 1.76
CA ASP A 108 2.79 -2.63 2.36
C ASP A 108 3.51 -1.57 1.52
N VAL A 109 4.03 -0.53 2.17
CA VAL A 109 4.55 0.64 1.47
C VAL A 109 6.06 0.73 1.67
N TYR A 110 6.78 0.72 0.56
CA TYR A 110 8.23 0.80 0.53
C TYR A 110 8.69 2.06 -0.21
N VAL A 111 9.71 2.71 0.32
CA VAL A 111 10.38 3.86 -0.30
C VAL A 111 11.86 3.54 -0.43
N ASP A 112 12.33 3.38 -1.66
CA ASP A 112 13.69 2.93 -1.98
C ASP A 112 14.10 1.66 -1.21
N GLY A 113 13.16 0.71 -1.07
CA GLY A 113 13.34 -0.54 -0.33
C GLY A 113 13.14 -0.44 1.19
N ASN A 114 12.89 0.74 1.75
CA ASN A 114 12.63 0.93 3.19
C ASN A 114 11.14 0.89 3.50
N SER A 115 10.75 0.10 4.51
CA SER A 115 9.36 -0.07 4.94
C SER A 115 8.85 1.15 5.73
N LEU A 116 7.75 1.76 5.27
CA LEU A 116 7.06 2.83 6.01
C LEU A 116 6.44 2.29 7.32
N THR A 117 5.95 1.05 7.31
CA THR A 117 5.42 0.37 8.50
C THR A 117 6.49 0.31 9.60
N ASP A 118 7.69 -0.18 9.27
CA ASP A 118 8.76 -0.30 10.26
C ASP A 118 9.25 1.08 10.72
N ALA A 119 9.34 2.04 9.81
CA ALA A 119 9.73 3.41 10.14
C ALA A 119 8.75 4.08 11.13
N LEU A 120 7.44 3.87 10.94
CA LEU A 120 6.40 4.38 11.86
C LEU A 120 6.44 3.70 13.23
N LEU A 121 6.69 2.39 13.26
CA LEU A 121 6.77 1.63 14.52
C LEU A 121 8.04 2.01 15.31
N LEU A 122 9.20 2.06 14.65
CA LEU A 122 10.48 2.41 15.28
C LEU A 122 10.50 3.86 15.80
N SER A 123 9.78 4.77 15.16
CA SER A 123 9.64 6.16 15.62
C SER A 123 8.62 6.34 16.74
N GLY A 124 7.87 5.30 17.11
CA GLY A 124 6.81 5.38 18.12
C GLY A 124 5.59 6.20 17.66
N LEU A 125 5.44 6.42 16.35
CA LEU A 125 4.36 7.20 15.75
C LEU A 125 3.14 6.34 15.37
N ALA A 126 3.25 5.01 15.51
CA ALA A 126 2.18 4.07 15.32
C ALA A 126 2.31 2.87 16.27
N ARG A 127 1.23 2.09 16.42
CA ARG A 127 1.20 0.79 17.11
C ARG A 127 1.05 -0.34 16.08
N PRO A 128 1.57 -1.56 16.36
CA PRO A 128 1.28 -2.72 15.53
C PRO A 128 -0.23 -2.99 15.46
N TYR A 129 -0.73 -3.34 14.28
CA TYR A 129 -2.16 -3.59 14.07
C TYR A 129 -2.39 -4.75 13.10
N ASP A 130 -3.22 -5.70 13.51
CA ASP A 130 -3.52 -6.96 12.81
C ASP A 130 -4.93 -7.00 12.19
N GLY A 131 -5.68 -5.89 12.25
CA GLY A 131 -7.06 -5.84 11.78
C GLY A 131 -8.12 -5.95 12.87
N GLY A 132 -7.72 -6.12 14.14
CA GLY A 132 -8.63 -6.16 15.28
C GLY A 132 -9.25 -4.80 15.68
N SER A 133 -9.63 -4.69 16.96
CA SER A 133 -10.12 -3.44 17.54
C SER A 133 -8.96 -2.51 17.87
N ARG A 134 -9.08 -1.23 17.51
CA ARG A 134 -8.08 -0.21 17.83
C ARG A 134 -8.26 0.30 19.25
N GLN A 135 -7.14 0.64 19.87
CA GLN A 135 -7.12 1.33 21.15
C GLN A 135 -7.21 2.85 20.93
N GLY A 136 -7.63 3.58 21.96
CA GLY A 136 -7.57 5.04 21.95
C GLY A 136 -6.13 5.57 21.95
N TRP A 137 -5.99 6.76 21.38
CA TRP A 137 -4.80 7.62 21.48
C TRP A 137 -4.98 8.76 22.50
N CYS A 138 -6.06 8.66 23.25
CA CYS A 138 -6.34 9.29 24.53
C CYS A 138 -6.33 8.12 25.56
#